data_AF-A0A7C3WFG8-F1
#
_entry.id   AF-A0A7C3WFG8-F1
#
_cell.length_a   1.000
_cell.length_b   1.000
_cell.length_c   1.000
_cell.angle_alpha   90.00
_cell.angle_beta   90.00
_cell.angle_gamma   90.00
#
_symmetry.space_group_name_H-M   'P 1'
#
loop_
_entity.id
_entity.type
_entity.pdbx_description
1 polymer ?
#
loop_
_entity_poly.entity_id
_entity_poly.type
_entity_poly.pdbx_seq_one_letter_code
_entity_poly.pdbx_strand_id
1 'polypeptide(L)'
;MWDERLVGAIVRAAREDLQQQKWARDFADKLKERGITISLLNRAIIDADAIVLYRHKGRYVIGFCHERLQIIAAWSPRHPSRWVTSFRRPEVLRYLLRAEDAELLWAKG
;
A
#
# COMPACT_ATOMS: atom_id res chain seq x y z
N MET A 1 -0.43 15.48 9.00
CA MET A 1 -0.31 14.19 9.70
C MET A 1 -1.71 13.73 10.10
N TRP A 2 -2.11 12.53 9.71
CA TRP A 2 -3.46 12.01 9.92
C TRP A 2 -3.66 11.51 11.35
N ASP A 3 -4.90 11.63 11.85
CA ASP A 3 -5.28 11.04 13.14
C ASP A 3 -5.40 9.50 13.05
N GLU A 4 -5.32 8.83 14.20
CA GLU A 4 -5.36 7.37 14.31
C GLU A 4 -6.69 6.75 13.84
N ARG A 5 -7.81 7.45 14.02
CA ARG A 5 -9.14 7.00 13.57
C ARG A 5 -9.22 6.98 12.05
N LEU A 6 -8.71 8.02 11.39
CA LEU A 6 -8.65 8.08 9.93
C LEU A 6 -7.74 6.98 9.37
N VAL A 7 -6.57 6.79 9.98
CA VAL A 7 -5.66 5.69 9.62
C VAL A 7 -6.34 4.33 9.80
N GLY A 8 -7.01 4.11 10.93
CA GLY A 8 -7.78 2.89 11.19
C GLY A 8 -8.88 2.63 10.17
N ALA A 9 -9.61 3.67 9.76
CA ALA A 9 -10.65 3.57 8.73
C ALA A 9 -10.06 3.18 7.35
N ILE A 10 -8.90 3.74 6.99
CA ILE A 10 -8.21 3.43 5.73
C ILE A 10 -7.65 2.02 5.72
N VAL A 11 -6.99 1.61 6.81
CA VAL A 11 -6.52 0.24 7.00
C VAL A 11 -7.68 -0.75 6.88
N ARG A 12 -8.81 -0.46 7.55
CA ARG A 12 -10.02 -1.29 7.47
C ARG A 12 -10.56 -1.39 6.04
N ALA A 13 -10.76 -0.27 5.36
CA ALA A 13 -11.29 -0.24 3.99
C ALA A 13 -10.38 -0.99 3.01
N ALA A 14 -9.07 -0.79 3.09
CA ALA A 14 -8.11 -1.49 2.24
C ALA A 14 -8.16 -3.01 2.47
N ARG A 15 -8.26 -3.45 3.74
CA ARG A 15 -8.38 -4.87 4.08
C ARG A 15 -9.67 -5.49 3.58
N GLU A 16 -10.80 -4.80 3.71
CA GLU A 16 -12.09 -5.26 3.18
C GLU A 16 -12.02 -5.41 1.65
N ASP A 17 -11.41 -4.44 0.95
CA ASP A 17 -11.19 -4.51 -0.49
C ASP A 17 -10.23 -5.65 -0.89
N LEU A 18 -9.24 -5.97 -0.05
CA LEU A 18 -8.34 -7.12 -0.26
C LEU A 18 -9.11 -8.44 -0.12
N GLN A 19 -9.96 -8.58 0.90
CA GLN A 19 -10.78 -9.78 1.12
C GLN A 19 -11.81 -10.00 -0.01
N GLN A 20 -12.39 -8.91 -0.50
CA GLN A 20 -13.32 -8.92 -1.63
C GLN A 20 -12.61 -9.07 -3.00
N GLN A 21 -11.28 -9.21 -3.01
CA GLN A 21 -10.47 -9.35 -4.21
C GLN A 21 -10.69 -8.22 -5.23
N LYS A 22 -10.84 -6.99 -4.76
CA LYS A 22 -11.01 -5.80 -5.61
C LYS A 22 -9.70 -5.38 -6.25
N TRP A 23 -9.23 -6.18 -7.18
CA TRP A 23 -8.02 -5.95 -7.96
C TRP A 23 -8.20 -6.38 -9.41
N ALA A 24 -7.32 -5.92 -10.28
CA ALA A 24 -7.33 -6.34 -11.68
C ALA A 24 -6.93 -7.82 -11.79
N ARG A 25 -7.38 -8.51 -12.85
CA ARG A 25 -7.14 -9.95 -13.05
C ARG A 25 -5.65 -10.32 -12.96
N ASP A 26 -4.77 -9.46 -13.45
CA ASP A 26 -3.32 -9.65 -13.48
C ASP A 26 -2.60 -9.31 -12.16
N PHE A 27 -3.31 -8.79 -11.16
CA PHE A 27 -2.71 -8.41 -9.89
C PHE A 27 -2.17 -9.63 -9.13
N ALA A 28 -2.94 -10.72 -9.08
CA ALA A 28 -2.53 -11.95 -8.41
C ALA A 28 -1.31 -12.59 -9.07
N ASP A 29 -1.24 -12.56 -10.40
CA ASP A 29 -0.09 -13.06 -11.17
C ASP A 29 1.16 -12.24 -10.85
N LYS A 30 1.05 -10.91 -10.85
CA LYS A 30 2.16 -10.01 -10.47
C LYS A 30 2.64 -10.23 -9.05
N LEU A 31 1.73 -10.50 -8.11
CA LEU A 31 2.11 -10.83 -6.74
C LEU A 31 2.92 -12.13 -6.69
N LYS A 32 2.46 -13.16 -7.39
CA LYS A 32 3.14 -14.45 -7.50
C LYS A 32 4.54 -14.33 -8.12
N GLU A 33 4.66 -13.62 -9.25
CA GLU A 33 5.93 -13.33 -9.92
C GLU A 33 6.93 -12.61 -8.99
N ARG A 34 6.42 -11.79 -8.06
CA ARG A 34 7.23 -11.02 -7.10
C ARG A 34 7.47 -11.75 -5.78
N GLY A 35 6.97 -12.98 -5.62
CA GLY A 35 7.07 -13.73 -4.37
C GLY A 35 6.35 -13.05 -3.20
N ILE A 36 5.27 -12.31 -3.48
CA ILE A 36 4.44 -11.64 -2.47
C ILE A 36 3.14 -12.42 -2.32
N THR A 37 2.86 -12.90 -1.11
CA THR A 37 1.60 -13.59 -0.82
C THR A 37 0.53 -12.61 -0.36
N ILE A 38 -0.75 -12.98 -0.47
CA ILE A 38 -1.86 -12.18 0.09
C ILE A 38 -1.71 -12.02 1.62
N SER A 39 -1.20 -13.03 2.31
CA SER A 39 -0.90 -12.94 3.75
C SER A 39 0.15 -11.87 4.05
N LEU A 40 1.22 -11.83 3.25
CA LEU A 40 2.28 -10.83 3.38
C LEU A 40 1.76 -9.42 3.08
N LEU A 41 0.91 -9.31 2.06
CA LEU A 41 0.22 -8.06 1.72
C LEU A 41 -0.68 -7.59 2.85
N ASN A 42 -1.52 -8.47 3.41
CA ASN A 42 -2.37 -8.16 4.55
C ASN A 42 -1.55 -7.74 5.78
N ARG A 43 -0.40 -8.38 6.02
CA ARG A 43 0.53 -7.97 7.08
C ARG A 43 1.09 -6.58 6.85
N ALA A 44 1.50 -6.25 5.63
CA ALA A 44 1.99 -4.90 5.30
C ALA A 44 0.95 -3.80 5.52
N ILE A 45 -0.34 -4.12 5.41
CA ILE A 45 -1.44 -3.18 5.66
C ILE A 45 -1.70 -2.99 7.16
N ILE A 46 -1.76 -4.09 7.92
CA ILE A 46 -2.06 -4.07 9.37
C ILE A 46 -0.88 -3.49 10.15
N ASP A 47 0.33 -3.96 9.84
CA ASP A 47 1.54 -3.66 10.61
C ASP A 47 2.34 -2.52 9.98
N ALA A 48 1.73 -1.74 9.08
CA ALA A 48 2.41 -0.65 8.37
C ALA A 48 3.23 0.22 9.34
N ASP A 49 4.47 0.51 8.94
CA ASP A 49 5.37 1.41 9.64
C ASP A 49 5.14 2.86 9.18
N ALA A 50 4.65 3.03 7.95
CA ALA A 50 4.22 4.32 7.41
C ALA A 50 3.13 4.18 6.35
N ILE A 51 2.36 5.24 6.17
CA ILE A 51 1.38 5.40 5.10
C ILE A 51 1.74 6.64 4.30
N VAL A 52 1.90 6.47 2.98
CA VAL A 52 2.35 7.51 2.07
C VAL A 52 1.32 7.69 0.95
N LEU A 53 0.97 8.93 0.63
CA LEU A 53 0.27 9.27 -0.61
C LEU A 53 1.32 9.55 -1.67
N TYR A 54 1.24 8.93 -2.84
CA TYR A 54 2.18 9.21 -3.93
C TYR A 54 1.54 8.98 -5.30
N ARG A 55 2.18 9.48 -6.36
CA ARG A 55 1.73 9.21 -7.73
C ARG A 55 2.30 7.89 -8.26
N HIS A 56 1.39 7.00 -8.67
CA HIS A 56 1.71 5.81 -9.43
C HIS A 56 1.01 5.86 -10.80
N LYS A 57 1.78 5.86 -11.88
CA LYS A 57 1.27 5.91 -13.27
C LYS A 57 0.21 7.01 -13.47
N GLY A 58 0.51 8.22 -13.01
CA GLY A 58 -0.37 9.38 -13.15
C GLY A 58 -1.56 9.42 -12.18
N ARG A 59 -1.62 8.57 -11.16
CA ARG A 59 -2.75 8.52 -10.20
C ARG A 59 -2.24 8.57 -8.77
N TYR A 60 -2.98 9.25 -7.89
CA TYR A 60 -2.70 9.19 -6.46
C TYR A 60 -3.14 7.85 -5.87
N VAL A 61 -2.21 7.23 -5.15
CA VAL A 61 -2.39 5.96 -4.46
C VAL A 61 -1.85 6.06 -3.04
N ILE A 62 -2.43 5.27 -2.15
CA ILE A 62 -1.98 5.12 -0.77
C ILE A 62 -1.06 3.91 -0.72
N GLY A 63 0.18 4.13 -0.28
CA GLY A 63 1.18 3.12 -0.03
C GLY A 63 1.26 2.77 1.45
N PHE A 64 0.91 1.53 1.80
CA PHE A 64 1.22 0.98 3.11
C PHE A 64 2.64 0.43 3.08
N CYS A 65 3.53 1.08 3.84
CA CYS A 65 4.95 0.78 3.87
C CYS A 65 5.26 -0.07 5.09
N HIS A 66 5.90 -1.22 4.88
CA HIS A 66 6.43 -2.04 5.96
C HIS A 66 7.94 -2.18 5.78
N GLU A 67 8.71 -1.48 6.62
CA GLU A 67 10.16 -1.30 6.45
C GLU A 67 10.93 -2.60 6.67
N ARG A 68 10.57 -3.38 7.70
CA ARG A 68 11.24 -4.67 7.99
C ARG A 68 11.05 -5.68 6.86
N LEU A 69 9.85 -5.72 6.28
CA LEU A 69 9.55 -6.58 5.13
C LEU A 69 10.02 -5.96 3.81
N GLN A 70 10.40 -4.68 3.84
CA GLN A 70 10.75 -3.88 2.68
C GLN A 70 9.64 -3.86 1.62
N ILE A 71 8.37 -3.88 2.04
CA ILE A 71 7.22 -3.98 1.13
C ILE A 71 6.45 -2.68 1.10
N ILE A 72 5.95 -2.36 -0.09
CA ILE A 72 4.82 -1.47 -0.26
C ILE A 72 3.61 -2.23 -0.82
N ALA A 73 2.46 -1.97 -0.22
CA ALA A 73 1.13 -2.29 -0.72
C ALA A 73 0.44 -1.02 -1.24
N ALA A 74 0.18 -0.92 -2.55
CA ALA A 74 -0.42 0.27 -3.15
C ALA A 74 -1.93 0.07 -3.41
N TRP A 75 -2.73 0.91 -2.77
CA TRP A 75 -4.19 0.88 -2.79
C TRP A 75 -4.77 2.23 -3.22
N SER A 76 -5.90 2.24 -3.92
CA SER A 76 -6.62 3.46 -4.30
C SER A 76 -8.13 3.27 -4.13
N PRO A 77 -8.79 4.01 -3.23
CA PRO A 77 -10.24 3.94 -3.03
C PRO A 77 -11.05 4.54 -4.18
N ARG A 78 -10.39 5.07 -5.23
CA ARG A 78 -11.05 5.75 -6.35
C ARG A 78 -11.13 4.89 -7.61
N HIS A 79 -10.38 3.79 -7.71
CA HIS A 79 -10.38 2.92 -8.89
C HIS A 79 -11.18 1.63 -8.71
N PRO A 80 -11.88 1.12 -9.75
CA PRO A 80 -12.57 -0.18 -9.68
C PRO A 80 -11.64 -1.32 -9.22
N SER A 81 -10.41 -1.33 -9.74
CA SER A 81 -9.31 -2.15 -9.22
C SER A 81 -8.60 -1.37 -8.11
N ARG A 82 -9.00 -1.63 -6.88
CA ARG A 82 -8.56 -0.91 -5.68
C ARG A 82 -7.10 -1.19 -5.36
N TRP A 83 -6.66 -2.44 -5.51
CA TRP A 83 -5.23 -2.77 -5.39
C TRP A 83 -4.52 -2.59 -6.72
N VAL A 84 -3.50 -1.74 -6.70
CA VAL A 84 -2.81 -1.26 -7.91
C VAL A 84 -1.52 -2.04 -8.13
N THR A 85 -0.70 -2.17 -7.10
CA THR A 85 0.56 -2.90 -7.17
C THR A 85 1.09 -3.22 -5.77
N SER A 86 2.02 -4.17 -5.68
CA SER A 86 2.83 -4.37 -4.47
C SER A 86 4.20 -4.88 -4.86
N PHE A 87 5.24 -4.40 -4.19
CA PHE A 87 6.62 -4.77 -4.52
C PHE A 87 7.52 -4.64 -3.30
N ARG A 88 8.68 -5.31 -3.38
CA ARG A 88 9.76 -5.17 -2.41
C ARG A 88 10.78 -4.14 -2.87
N ARG A 89 11.29 -3.33 -1.96
CA ARG A 89 12.35 -2.35 -2.22
C ARG A 89 13.15 -2.02 -0.96
N PRO A 90 14.49 -2.09 -0.99
CA PRO A 90 15.31 -1.55 0.08
C PRO A 90 15.00 -0.09 0.35
N GLU A 91 14.92 0.28 1.63
CA GLU A 91 14.59 1.64 2.07
C GLU A 91 13.25 2.15 1.49
N VAL A 92 12.22 1.30 1.50
CA VAL A 92 10.94 1.52 0.80
C VAL A 92 10.33 2.89 1.07
N LEU A 93 10.35 3.37 2.32
CA LEU A 93 9.83 4.69 2.67
C LEU A 93 10.61 5.81 2.00
N ARG A 94 11.95 5.77 2.11
CA ARG A 94 12.83 6.76 1.47
C ARG A 94 12.69 6.74 -0.05
N TYR A 95 12.55 5.55 -0.64
CA TYR A 95 12.29 5.40 -2.07
C TYR A 95 11.01 6.13 -2.49
N LEU A 96 9.92 5.99 -1.73
CA LEU A 96 8.64 6.62 -2.06
C LEU A 96 8.63 8.12 -1.82
N LEU A 97 9.27 8.59 -0.75
CA LEU A 97 9.35 10.03 -0.45
C LEU A 97 10.21 10.81 -1.46
N ARG A 98 10.98 10.12 -2.32
CA ARG A 98 11.67 10.72 -3.47
C ARG A 98 10.77 10.86 -4.70
N ALA A 99 9.60 10.23 -4.72
CA ALA A 99 8.65 10.41 -5.80
C ALA A 99 8.05 11.81 -5.74
N GLU A 100 7.78 12.38 -6.92
CA GLU A 100 7.09 13.66 -7.05
C GLU A 100 5.70 13.60 -6.40
N ASP A 101 5.32 14.67 -5.68
CA ASP A 101 4.09 14.79 -4.90
C ASP A 101 3.88 13.70 -3.83
N ALA A 102 4.96 13.09 -3.34
CA ALA A 102 4.86 12.14 -2.23
C ALA A 102 4.62 12.88 -0.90
N GLU A 103 3.61 12.43 -0.15
CA GLU A 103 3.27 12.97 1.16
C GLU A 103 3.24 11.85 2.20
N LEU A 104 3.98 12.03 3.29
CA LEU A 104 3.87 11.16 4.46
C LEU A 104 2.59 11.50 5.24
N LEU A 105 1.63 10.58 5.20
CA LEU A 105 0.32 10.76 5.83
C LEU A 105 0.35 10.38 7.31
N TRP A 106 1.04 9.27 7.60
CA TRP A 106 1.20 8.72 8.95
C TRP A 106 2.49 7.90 9.03
N ALA A 107 3.13 7.89 10.20
CA ALA A 107 4.24 7.00 10.54
C ALA A 107 4.05 6.48 11.96
N LYS A 108 4.41 5.22 12.18
CA LYS A 108 4.44 4.61 13.51
C LYS A 108 5.51 5.30 14.35
N GLY A 109 5.13 5.74 15.56
CA GLY A 109 6.03 6.29 16.57
C GLY A 109 6.83 5.22 17.30
#